data_AF-A0A1Y3RIF9-F1
#
_entry.id   AF-A0A1Y3RIF9-F1
#
_cell.length_a   1.000
_cell.length_b   1.000
_cell.length_c   1.000
_cell.angle_alpha   90.00
_cell.angle_beta   90.00
_cell.angle_gamma   90.00
#
_symmetry.space_group_name_H-M   'P 1'
#
loop_
_entity.id
_entity.type
_entity.pdbx_description
1 polymer ?
#
loop_
_entity_poly.entity_id
_entity_poly.type
_entity_poly.pdbx_seq_one_letter_code
_entity_poly.pdbx_strand_id
1 'polypeptide(L)'
;MASKRNKTNRPQMIHCEYCGEDYASTYKHCPFCDEVPIDDGDFDGDEDFPRRSRGGKRLVTNTRGGGYGRGPSPLRLAGIIVSLAVIIAAVIIVVSVVIPLVTKGGSVDDPASVESVMPTDSAQPSIEPTESPEPSETIPADQTATDFTLDQKDFTISKTYPNPVTIKVTFIPAGSTGTITWTSSDPEVVSVDENGTVSAGSKRGYATVTATMPGGVTRTCQVQNKLAPAAP
;
A
#
# COMPACT_ATOMS: atom_id res chain seq x y z
N MET A 1 28.07 12.61 45.57
CA MET A 1 27.47 13.86 45.01
C MET A 1 27.06 13.55 43.57
N ALA A 2 25.75 13.51 43.28
CA ALA A 2 25.27 13.22 41.93
C ALA A 2 25.28 14.53 41.11
N SER A 3 26.26 14.67 40.20
CA SER A 3 26.33 15.81 39.29
C SER A 3 25.06 15.88 38.43
N LYS A 4 24.25 16.92 38.65
CA LYS A 4 23.19 17.33 37.72
C LYS A 4 23.83 17.64 36.37
N ARG A 5 23.73 16.73 35.41
CA ARG A 5 24.09 17.04 34.01
C ARG A 5 23.14 18.12 33.52
N ASN A 6 23.69 19.30 33.22
CA ASN A 6 22.94 20.40 32.63
C ASN A 6 22.31 19.95 31.30
N LYS A 7 21.10 20.42 31.04
CA LYS A 7 20.23 20.06 29.89
C LYS A 7 20.91 20.32 28.52
N THR A 8 21.98 21.11 28.50
CA THR A 8 22.84 21.44 27.36
C THR A 8 23.87 20.36 26.98
N ASN A 9 24.05 19.30 27.77
CA ASN A 9 25.01 18.22 27.47
C ASN A 9 24.32 16.92 27.01
N ARG A 10 23.12 17.03 26.42
CA ARG A 10 22.49 15.89 25.74
C ARG A 10 22.91 15.96 24.27
N PRO A 11 23.47 14.88 23.71
CA PRO A 11 23.76 14.87 22.28
C PRO A 11 22.46 15.11 21.52
N GLN A 12 22.51 15.99 20.51
CA GLN A 12 21.34 16.24 19.68
C GLN A 12 21.02 14.97 18.90
N MET A 13 19.74 14.74 18.63
CA MET A 13 19.33 13.60 17.80
C MET A 13 19.21 14.07 16.35
N ILE A 14 19.87 13.37 15.45
CA ILE A 14 19.87 13.59 14.01
C ILE A 14 19.01 12.49 13.40
N HIS A 15 18.05 12.87 12.55
CA HIS A 15 17.21 11.95 11.82
C HIS A 15 17.96 11.41 10.60
N CYS A 16 18.04 10.10 10.44
CA CYS A 16 18.62 9.50 9.24
C CYS A 16 17.59 9.46 8.11
N GLU A 17 17.87 10.10 6.98
CA GLU A 17 16.96 10.15 5.81
C GLU A 17 16.81 8.80 5.09
N TYR A 18 17.74 7.87 5.32
CA TYR A 18 17.79 6.59 4.62
C TYR A 18 17.01 5.48 5.34
N CYS A 19 17.19 5.34 6.66
CA CYS A 19 16.47 4.34 7.45
C CYS A 19 15.35 4.92 8.33
N GLY A 20 15.24 6.24 8.44
CA GLY A 20 14.24 6.91 9.28
C GLY A 20 14.49 6.79 10.78
N GLU A 21 15.64 6.29 11.22
CA GLU A 21 16.00 6.19 12.64
C GLU A 21 16.77 7.43 13.13
N ASP A 22 16.45 7.88 14.35
CA ASP A 22 17.17 8.97 15.00
C ASP A 22 18.42 8.46 15.73
N TYR A 23 19.58 9.05 15.44
CA TYR A 23 20.84 8.72 16.10
C TYR A 23 21.47 9.94 16.78
N ALA A 24 22.37 9.72 17.73
CA ALA A 24 23.00 10.81 18.46
C ALA A 24 24.08 11.50 17.60
N SER A 25 24.13 12.83 17.66
CA SER A 25 25.11 13.68 16.97
C SER A 25 26.58 13.43 17.36
N THR A 26 26.81 12.60 18.38
CA THR A 26 28.14 12.12 18.75
C THR A 26 28.66 11.04 17.82
N TYR A 27 27.79 10.39 17.04
CA TYR A 27 28.19 9.42 16.02
C TYR A 27 28.44 10.14 14.71
N LYS A 28 29.57 9.81 14.06
CA LYS A 28 29.93 10.36 12.76
C LYS A 28 28.97 9.87 11.66
N HIS A 29 28.45 8.64 11.78
CA HIS A 29 27.58 7.97 10.79
C HIS A 29 26.39 7.29 11.48
N CYS A 30 25.33 6.99 10.72
CA CYS A 30 24.14 6.32 11.24
C CYS A 30 24.48 4.86 11.61
N PRO A 31 24.43 4.47 12.90
CA PRO A 31 24.80 3.13 13.35
C PRO A 31 23.80 2.02 12.94
N PHE A 32 22.74 2.39 12.22
CA PHE A 32 21.65 1.49 11.80
C PHE A 32 21.74 1.10 10.33
N CYS A 33 22.18 2.00 9.45
CA CYS A 33 22.34 1.73 8.02
C CYS A 33 23.80 1.84 7.52
N ASP A 34 24.72 2.34 8.35
CA ASP A 34 26.17 2.42 8.09
C ASP A 34 26.52 3.04 6.73
N GLU A 35 25.79 4.09 6.34
CA GLU A 35 26.06 4.79 5.09
C GLU A 35 27.16 5.84 5.32
N VAL A 36 28.23 5.68 4.55
CA VAL A 36 29.32 6.63 4.44
C VAL A 36 28.83 7.73 3.49
N PRO A 37 28.78 9.01 3.89
CA PRO A 37 28.79 10.07 2.90
C PRO A 37 30.04 9.85 2.05
N ILE A 38 29.90 9.80 0.73
CA ILE A 38 31.06 9.83 -0.16
C ILE A 38 31.67 11.22 0.04
N ASP A 39 32.60 11.33 0.97
CA ASP A 39 33.44 12.49 1.14
C ASP A 39 34.45 12.44 -0.02
N ASP A 40 34.21 13.24 -1.06
CA ASP A 40 35.14 13.50 -2.15
C ASP A 40 36.34 14.32 -1.67
N GLY A 41 37.08 13.79 -0.69
CA GLY A 41 38.24 14.42 -0.09
C GLY A 41 39.22 13.40 0.47
N ASP A 42 40.21 13.04 -0.34
CA ASP A 42 41.55 12.58 0.04
C ASP A 42 41.66 11.52 1.16
N PHE A 43 41.79 10.23 0.78
CA PHE A 43 42.70 9.35 1.50
C PHE A 43 43.32 8.31 0.58
N ASP A 44 44.64 8.39 0.49
CA ASP A 44 45.56 7.55 -0.27
C ASP A 44 45.34 6.05 -0.05
N GLY A 45 45.64 5.28 -1.09
CA GLY A 45 45.40 3.85 -1.13
C GLY A 45 46.22 3.03 -0.13
N ASP A 46 45.54 2.06 0.46
CA ASP A 46 46.05 0.73 0.72
C ASP A 46 44.91 -0.29 0.54
N GLU A 47 45.16 -1.23 -0.36
CA GLU A 47 44.32 -2.38 -0.64
C GLU A 47 44.30 -3.33 0.58
N ASP A 48 43.23 -4.13 0.71
CA ASP A 48 43.00 -5.17 1.73
C ASP A 48 42.33 -4.78 3.06
N PHE A 49 41.03 -4.45 3.01
CA PHE A 49 40.11 -4.85 4.08
C PHE A 49 38.86 -5.54 3.52
N PRO A 50 38.58 -6.81 3.88
CA PRO A 50 37.41 -7.52 3.37
C PRO A 50 36.14 -6.82 3.85
N ARG A 51 35.24 -6.51 2.91
CA ARG A 51 33.88 -6.00 3.18
C ARG A 51 33.21 -6.88 4.23
N ARG A 52 33.18 -6.42 5.48
CA ARG A 52 32.52 -7.12 6.57
C ARG A 52 31.01 -7.01 6.38
N SER A 53 30.47 -8.01 5.69
CA SER A 53 29.06 -8.36 5.79
C SER A 53 28.75 -8.75 7.25
N ARG A 54 28.14 -7.84 8.00
CA ARG A 54 27.51 -8.08 9.31
C ARG A 54 26.38 -7.06 9.42
N GLY A 55 25.12 -7.42 9.18
CA GLY A 55 24.42 -8.48 9.89
C GLY A 55 23.91 -7.93 11.22
N GLY A 56 22.86 -7.11 11.16
CA GLY A 56 22.22 -6.49 12.32
C GLY A 56 20.73 -6.28 12.10
N LYS A 57 19.99 -7.35 11.77
CA LYS A 57 18.52 -7.36 11.80
C LYS A 57 18.06 -7.12 13.24
N ARG A 58 17.82 -5.88 13.64
CA ARG A 58 17.06 -5.61 14.85
C ARG A 58 15.59 -5.61 14.47
N LEU A 59 14.96 -6.74 14.79
CA LEU A 59 13.52 -6.88 14.87
C LEU A 59 12.93 -5.65 15.54
N VAL A 60 11.94 -5.08 14.87
CA VAL A 60 10.97 -4.12 15.40
C VAL A 60 10.54 -4.59 16.79
N THR A 61 11.11 -3.99 17.82
CA THR A 61 10.45 -3.86 19.12
C THR A 61 10.55 -2.40 19.49
N ASN A 62 9.48 -1.70 19.17
CA ASN A 62 9.27 -0.34 19.59
C ASN A 62 9.01 -0.37 21.10
N THR A 63 10.07 -0.48 21.90
CA THR A 63 9.97 -0.45 23.36
C THR A 63 11.12 0.33 23.98
N ARG A 64 11.42 1.50 23.41
CA ARG A 64 12.14 2.56 24.11
C ARG A 64 11.16 3.57 24.69
N GLY A 65 10.29 3.07 25.57
CA GLY A 65 9.37 3.85 26.39
C GLY A 65 9.47 3.38 27.83
N GLY A 66 10.41 3.94 28.60
CA GLY A 66 10.38 3.81 30.05
C GLY A 66 9.17 4.54 30.61
N GLY A 67 8.30 3.85 31.33
CA GLY A 67 7.13 4.46 31.97
C GLY A 67 6.20 3.44 32.62
N TYR A 68 6.40 3.23 33.92
CA TYR A 68 5.43 2.75 34.93
C TYR A 68 4.75 1.39 34.67
N GLY A 69 5.28 0.36 35.34
CA GLY A 69 4.53 -0.82 35.73
C GLY A 69 3.42 -0.50 36.74
N ARG A 70 2.40 0.25 36.33
CA ARG A 70 1.11 0.31 37.02
C ARG A 70 0.14 -0.44 36.11
N GLY A 71 -0.28 -1.63 36.53
CA GLY A 71 -1.34 -2.38 35.86
C GLY A 71 -2.52 -1.45 35.55
N PRO A 72 -3.23 -1.63 34.43
CA PRO A 72 -4.26 -0.72 33.99
C PRO A 72 -5.24 -0.47 35.14
N SER A 73 -5.40 0.79 35.52
CA SER A 73 -6.29 1.17 36.62
C SER A 73 -7.68 0.59 36.36
N PRO A 74 -8.38 0.01 37.35
CA PRO A 74 -9.66 -0.66 37.14
C PRO A 74 -10.71 0.21 36.45
N LEU A 75 -10.65 1.54 36.64
CA LEU A 75 -11.48 2.52 35.94
C LEU A 75 -11.19 2.66 34.44
N ARG A 76 -9.92 2.51 34.01
CA ARG A 76 -9.55 2.48 32.58
C ARG A 76 -10.07 1.21 31.92
N LEU A 77 -9.97 0.06 32.62
CA LEU A 77 -10.47 -1.21 32.12
C LEU A 77 -12.01 -1.18 32.00
N ALA A 78 -12.70 -0.65 33.02
CA ALA A 78 -14.14 -0.42 32.98
C ALA A 78 -14.54 0.53 31.84
N GLY A 79 -13.80 1.63 31.63
CA GLY A 79 -14.04 2.55 30.51
C GLY A 79 -13.88 1.90 29.13
N ILE A 80 -12.90 1.01 28.96
CA ILE A 80 -12.71 0.26 27.71
C ILE A 80 -13.88 -0.72 27.48
N ILE A 81 -14.33 -1.42 28.53
CA ILE A 81 -15.45 -2.36 28.43
C ILE A 81 -16.77 -1.62 28.08
N VAL A 82 -17.02 -0.48 28.73
CA VAL A 82 -18.20 0.36 28.44
C VAL A 82 -18.13 0.90 27.00
N SER A 83 -16.97 1.38 26.57
CA SER A 83 -16.74 1.84 25.20
C SER A 83 -17.01 0.73 24.17
N LEU A 84 -16.46 -0.47 24.39
CA LEU A 84 -16.69 -1.61 23.51
C LEU A 84 -18.16 -2.03 23.47
N ALA A 85 -18.86 -2.02 24.62
CA ALA A 85 -20.29 -2.32 24.66
C ALA A 85 -21.13 -1.33 23.85
N VAL A 86 -20.81 -0.03 23.91
CA VAL A 86 -21.48 1.01 23.12
C VAL A 86 -21.21 0.83 21.62
N ILE A 87 -19.96 0.51 21.23
CA ILE A 87 -19.61 0.25 19.83
C ILE A 87 -20.36 -0.97 19.30
N ILE A 88 -20.43 -2.07 20.07
CA ILE A 88 -21.15 -3.28 19.69
C ILE A 88 -22.65 -3.00 19.52
N ALA A 89 -23.26 -2.26 20.45
CA ALA A 89 -24.66 -1.87 20.34
C ALA A 89 -24.93 -1.02 19.08
N ALA A 90 -24.04 -0.08 18.75
CA ALA A 90 -24.15 0.74 17.54
C ALA A 90 -24.06 -0.12 16.26
N VAL A 91 -23.14 -1.08 16.20
CA VAL A 91 -23.01 -1.99 15.03
C VAL A 91 -24.24 -2.86 14.87
N ILE A 92 -24.80 -3.40 15.96
CA ILE A 92 -26.03 -4.21 15.91
C ILE A 92 -27.20 -3.37 15.38
N ILE A 93 -27.35 -2.13 15.81
CA ILE A 93 -28.41 -1.22 15.31
C ILE A 93 -28.23 -0.96 13.81
N VAL A 94 -27.01 -0.70 13.33
CA VAL A 94 -26.74 -0.48 11.90
C VAL A 94 -27.08 -1.73 11.09
N VAL A 95 -26.63 -2.90 11.53
CA VAL A 95 -26.86 -4.17 10.82
C VAL A 95 -28.34 -4.55 10.81
N SER A 96 -29.03 -4.40 11.93
CA SER A 96 -30.43 -4.83 12.07
C SER A 96 -31.45 -3.85 11.51
N VAL A 97 -31.14 -2.55 11.44
CA VAL A 97 -32.09 -1.52 10.99
C VAL A 97 -31.75 -1.01 9.60
N VAL A 98 -30.48 -0.72 9.30
CA VAL A 98 -30.10 -0.06 8.04
C VAL A 98 -30.00 -1.05 6.88
N ILE A 99 -29.45 -2.24 7.10
CA ILE A 99 -29.29 -3.25 6.03
C ILE A 99 -30.64 -3.72 5.46
N PRO A 100 -31.67 -4.09 6.25
CA PRO A 100 -32.95 -4.49 5.67
C PRO A 100 -33.74 -3.34 5.04
N LEU A 101 -33.43 -2.08 5.34
CA LEU A 101 -34.01 -0.92 4.65
C LEU A 101 -33.37 -0.68 3.27
N VAL A 102 -32.10 -1.05 3.11
CA VAL A 102 -31.37 -0.93 1.83
C VAL A 102 -31.66 -2.11 0.90
N THR A 103 -31.99 -3.29 1.42
CA THR A 103 -32.29 -4.48 0.61
C THR A 103 -33.79 -4.69 0.30
N LYS A 104 -34.70 -3.96 0.95
CA LYS A 104 -36.17 -4.08 0.73
C LYS A 104 -36.70 -3.22 -0.44
N GLY A 105 -35.83 -2.83 -1.37
CA GLY A 105 -36.15 -1.95 -2.49
C GLY A 105 -36.08 -2.55 -3.89
N GLY A 106 -36.07 -3.88 -4.07
CA GLY A 106 -35.97 -4.44 -5.42
C GLY A 106 -36.46 -5.87 -5.56
N SER A 107 -37.73 -6.03 -5.91
CA SER A 107 -38.23 -7.24 -6.56
C SER A 107 -39.30 -6.87 -7.59
N VAL A 108 -39.25 -7.59 -8.72
CA VAL A 108 -40.32 -7.86 -9.70
C VAL A 108 -40.20 -7.13 -11.06
N ASP A 109 -39.55 -7.84 -11.98
CA ASP A 109 -40.03 -8.34 -13.29
C ASP A 109 -40.57 -7.39 -14.40
N ASP A 110 -39.98 -7.54 -15.60
CA ASP A 110 -40.45 -7.22 -16.97
C ASP A 110 -41.93 -7.63 -17.25
N PRO A 111 -42.70 -7.09 -18.25
CA PRO A 111 -42.30 -6.94 -19.67
C PRO A 111 -42.97 -5.83 -20.55
N ALA A 112 -42.35 -5.59 -21.71
CA ALA A 112 -42.88 -5.21 -23.04
C ALA A 112 -44.14 -4.31 -23.19
N SER A 113 -43.99 -3.19 -23.91
CA SER A 113 -44.88 -2.82 -25.02
C SER A 113 -44.32 -1.67 -25.89
N VAL A 114 -44.43 -1.89 -27.20
CA VAL A 114 -43.99 -1.05 -28.32
C VAL A 114 -45.01 0.04 -28.64
N GLU A 115 -44.57 1.24 -29.04
CA GLU A 115 -45.31 2.06 -30.02
C GLU A 115 -44.38 3.01 -30.79
N SER A 116 -44.57 3.00 -32.12
CA SER A 116 -43.94 3.85 -33.15
C SER A 116 -44.31 5.34 -32.95
N VAL A 117 -43.65 6.37 -33.53
CA VAL A 117 -43.60 6.77 -34.95
C VAL A 117 -42.50 7.86 -35.14
N MET A 118 -41.84 7.86 -36.32
CA MET A 118 -40.82 8.82 -36.83
C MET A 118 -41.45 10.17 -37.32
N PRO A 119 -40.79 11.09 -38.11
CA PRO A 119 -39.37 11.22 -38.56
C PRO A 119 -38.80 12.68 -38.62
N THR A 120 -37.52 12.79 -39.07
CA THR A 120 -36.89 13.94 -39.81
C THR A 120 -36.38 15.09 -38.91
N ASP A 121 -35.13 15.58 -38.93
CA ASP A 121 -34.22 15.87 -40.06
C ASP A 121 -32.75 16.02 -39.58
N SER A 122 -31.82 15.48 -40.37
CA SER A 122 -30.45 15.92 -40.67
C SER A 122 -29.60 16.67 -39.63
N ALA A 123 -28.52 16.04 -39.15
CA ALA A 123 -27.16 16.33 -39.65
C ALA A 123 -26.11 15.54 -38.85
N GLN A 124 -25.46 14.61 -39.54
CA GLN A 124 -24.38 13.76 -39.06
C GLN A 124 -23.02 14.49 -39.17
N PRO A 125 -22.13 14.32 -38.18
CA PRO A 125 -20.93 13.52 -38.42
C PRO A 125 -20.77 12.48 -37.29
N SER A 126 -21.07 11.21 -37.52
CA SER A 126 -20.11 10.16 -37.89
C SER A 126 -18.88 10.12 -36.99
N ILE A 127 -19.06 9.59 -35.77
CA ILE A 127 -18.00 8.82 -35.10
C ILE A 127 -18.62 7.46 -34.79
N GLU A 128 -18.06 6.44 -35.42
CA GLU A 128 -18.27 5.01 -35.16
C GLU A 128 -18.34 4.72 -33.66
N PRO A 129 -19.35 3.98 -33.17
CA PRO A 129 -19.17 3.17 -31.99
C PRO A 129 -18.28 2.00 -32.41
N THR A 130 -16.99 2.12 -32.15
CA THR A 130 -16.10 0.97 -32.14
C THR A 130 -16.67 -0.03 -31.14
N GLU A 131 -17.28 -1.07 -31.71
CA GLU A 131 -17.50 -2.38 -31.13
C GLU A 131 -16.30 -2.73 -30.24
N SER A 132 -16.45 -2.53 -28.94
CA SER A 132 -15.54 -3.09 -27.95
C SER A 132 -15.92 -4.56 -27.86
N PRO A 133 -15.07 -5.49 -28.31
CA PRO A 133 -15.37 -6.90 -28.15
C PRO A 133 -15.45 -7.16 -26.64
N GLU A 134 -16.62 -7.56 -26.19
CA GLU A 134 -16.82 -8.18 -24.89
C GLU A 134 -15.77 -9.31 -24.79
N PRO A 135 -14.77 -9.21 -23.90
CA PRO A 135 -13.76 -10.25 -23.80
C PRO A 135 -14.45 -11.47 -23.20
N SER A 136 -14.86 -12.38 -24.08
CA SER A 136 -15.23 -13.75 -23.76
C SER A 136 -14.21 -14.29 -22.74
N GLU A 137 -14.70 -14.49 -21.53
CA GLU A 137 -13.94 -14.87 -20.34
C GLU A 137 -13.39 -16.30 -20.50
N THR A 138 -12.38 -16.43 -21.35
CA THR A 138 -11.74 -17.70 -21.67
C THR A 138 -10.71 -17.98 -20.59
N ILE A 139 -11.09 -18.78 -19.60
CA ILE A 139 -10.17 -19.25 -18.55
C ILE A 139 -9.07 -20.10 -19.22
N PRO A 140 -7.77 -19.80 -19.03
CA PRO A 140 -6.69 -20.57 -19.61
C PRO A 140 -6.66 -21.98 -18.99
N ALA A 141 -6.40 -22.99 -19.82
CA ALA A 141 -6.46 -24.41 -19.44
C ALA A 141 -5.51 -24.81 -18.30
N ASP A 142 -4.48 -24.01 -18.03
CA ASP A 142 -3.47 -24.25 -16.99
C ASP A 142 -3.78 -23.57 -15.64
N GLN A 143 -4.91 -22.85 -15.54
CA GLN A 143 -5.32 -22.20 -14.30
C GLN A 143 -6.01 -23.20 -13.37
N THR A 144 -5.46 -23.35 -12.18
CA THR A 144 -6.00 -24.20 -11.10
C THR A 144 -6.44 -23.39 -9.88
N ALA A 145 -6.10 -22.10 -9.83
CA ALA A 145 -6.49 -21.20 -8.75
C ALA A 145 -7.95 -20.73 -8.90
N THR A 146 -8.72 -20.79 -7.81
CA THR A 146 -10.09 -20.29 -7.75
C THR A 146 -10.20 -18.88 -7.17
N ASP A 147 -9.23 -18.49 -6.34
CA ASP A 147 -9.12 -17.15 -5.77
C ASP A 147 -7.64 -16.79 -5.55
N PHE A 148 -7.36 -15.51 -5.31
CA PHE A 148 -6.03 -15.04 -4.94
C PHE A 148 -6.09 -13.85 -3.99
N THR A 149 -5.02 -13.69 -3.23
CA THR A 149 -4.80 -12.57 -2.31
C THR A 149 -3.49 -11.86 -2.61
N LEU A 150 -3.49 -10.54 -2.46
CA LEU A 150 -2.30 -9.70 -2.53
C LEU A 150 -1.70 -9.54 -1.14
N ASP A 151 -0.38 -9.48 -1.05
CA ASP A 151 0.34 -9.17 0.21
C ASP A 151 0.10 -7.73 0.67
N GLN A 152 -0.18 -6.81 -0.26
CA GLN A 152 -0.35 -5.38 -0.02
C GLN A 152 -1.60 -4.84 -0.71
N LYS A 153 -2.35 -3.98 -0.01
CA LYS A 153 -3.54 -3.28 -0.53
C LYS A 153 -3.31 -1.79 -0.73
N ASP A 154 -2.32 -1.24 -0.03
CA ASP A 154 -1.93 0.15 -0.11
C ASP A 154 -0.45 0.31 0.25
N PHE A 155 0.27 1.15 -0.49
CA PHE A 155 1.65 1.52 -0.14
C PHE A 155 2.07 2.83 -0.82
N THR A 156 3.21 3.36 -0.41
CA THR A 156 3.83 4.56 -0.97
C THR A 156 5.12 4.19 -1.68
N ILE A 157 5.30 4.72 -2.89
CA ILE A 157 6.50 4.57 -3.73
C ILE A 157 7.09 5.95 -4.05
N SER A 158 8.40 6.00 -4.31
CA SER A 158 9.07 7.17 -4.88
C SER A 158 10.15 6.71 -5.86
N LYS A 159 10.71 7.63 -6.66
CA LYS A 159 11.84 7.29 -7.54
C LYS A 159 13.07 6.79 -6.79
N THR A 160 13.26 7.25 -5.55
CA THR A 160 14.43 6.93 -4.72
C THR A 160 14.21 5.68 -3.89
N TYR A 161 13.08 5.60 -3.16
CA TYR A 161 12.76 4.46 -2.29
C TYR A 161 11.27 4.42 -1.88
N PRO A 162 10.64 3.24 -1.77
CA PRO A 162 11.11 1.94 -2.26
C PRO A 162 10.86 1.78 -3.76
N ASN A 163 11.87 1.50 -4.59
CA ASN A 163 11.72 1.25 -6.03
C ASN A 163 12.78 0.24 -6.53
N PRO A 164 12.40 -0.86 -7.20
CA PRO A 164 11.04 -1.33 -7.49
C PRO A 164 10.35 -2.03 -6.31
N VAL A 165 9.01 -2.11 -6.33
CA VAL A 165 8.21 -2.86 -5.35
C VAL A 165 7.44 -3.95 -6.07
N THR A 166 7.67 -5.22 -5.72
CA THR A 166 6.92 -6.34 -6.29
C THR A 166 5.77 -6.75 -5.37
N ILE A 167 4.55 -6.77 -5.91
CA ILE A 167 3.37 -7.25 -5.19
C ILE A 167 3.35 -8.78 -5.26
N LYS A 168 3.32 -9.44 -4.09
CA LYS A 168 3.28 -10.90 -4.02
C LYS A 168 1.84 -11.38 -4.09
N VAL A 169 1.58 -12.28 -5.03
CA VAL A 169 0.30 -12.95 -5.19
C VAL A 169 0.36 -14.31 -4.52
N THR A 170 -0.65 -14.62 -3.70
CA THR A 170 -0.86 -15.95 -3.14
C THR A 170 -2.15 -16.52 -3.68
N PHE A 171 -2.06 -17.67 -4.38
CA PHE A 171 -3.21 -18.36 -4.96
C PHE A 171 -3.88 -19.30 -3.96
N ILE A 172 -5.19 -19.48 -4.12
CA ILE A 172 -6.05 -20.33 -3.31
C ILE A 172 -6.75 -21.31 -4.25
N PRO A 173 -6.70 -22.64 -3.98
CA PRO A 173 -6.01 -23.31 -2.87
C PRO A 173 -4.48 -23.28 -2.99
N ALA A 174 -3.76 -23.51 -1.88
CA ALA A 174 -2.30 -23.47 -1.89
C ALA A 174 -1.70 -24.51 -2.87
N GLY A 175 -0.66 -24.12 -3.60
CA GLY A 175 -0.05 -24.95 -4.65
C GLY A 175 -0.75 -24.88 -6.00
N SER A 176 -1.79 -24.06 -6.13
CA SER A 176 -2.39 -23.74 -7.42
C SER A 176 -1.56 -22.73 -8.22
N THR A 177 -1.82 -22.72 -9.52
CA THR A 177 -1.22 -21.84 -10.52
C THR A 177 -2.31 -21.00 -11.15
N GLY A 178 -2.00 -19.74 -11.41
CA GLY A 178 -2.88 -18.82 -12.11
C GLY A 178 -2.06 -17.72 -12.78
N THR A 179 -2.60 -17.17 -13.86
CA THR A 179 -2.01 -16.02 -14.54
C THR A 179 -2.75 -14.77 -14.08
N ILE A 180 -2.01 -13.75 -13.64
CA ILE A 180 -2.59 -12.45 -13.26
C ILE A 180 -2.25 -11.43 -14.34
N THR A 181 -3.26 -10.70 -14.76
CA THR A 181 -3.12 -9.51 -15.60
C THR A 181 -3.15 -8.27 -14.72
N TRP A 182 -2.14 -7.42 -14.89
CA TRP A 182 -1.99 -6.20 -14.11
C TRP A 182 -2.34 -4.98 -14.97
N THR A 183 -3.06 -4.05 -14.37
CA THR A 183 -3.40 -2.77 -14.99
C THR A 183 -3.20 -1.64 -13.98
N SER A 184 -2.74 -0.49 -14.44
CA SER A 184 -2.63 0.71 -13.61
C SER A 184 -3.62 1.77 -14.10
N SER A 185 -4.26 2.48 -13.18
CA SER A 185 -5.16 3.60 -13.52
C SER A 185 -4.42 4.73 -14.22
N ASP A 186 -3.16 5.00 -13.83
CA ASP A 186 -2.37 6.13 -14.28
C ASP A 186 -0.89 5.74 -14.42
N PRO A 187 -0.44 5.27 -15.61
CA PRO A 187 0.94 4.82 -15.82
C PRO A 187 1.97 5.93 -15.64
N GLU A 188 1.59 7.20 -15.81
CA GLU A 188 2.48 8.34 -15.57
C GLU A 188 2.75 8.59 -14.08
N VAL A 189 1.86 8.13 -13.19
CA VAL A 189 2.00 8.22 -11.73
C VAL A 189 2.62 6.94 -11.20
N VAL A 190 2.12 5.77 -11.61
CA VAL A 190 2.62 4.44 -11.20
C VAL A 190 2.47 3.48 -12.37
N SER A 191 3.54 2.80 -12.74
CA SER A 191 3.53 1.72 -13.73
C SER A 191 3.67 0.36 -13.06
N VAL A 192 3.06 -0.67 -13.63
CA VAL A 192 3.16 -2.07 -13.18
C VAL A 192 3.54 -2.94 -14.37
N ASP A 193 4.45 -3.89 -14.17
CA ASP A 193 4.84 -4.86 -15.19
C ASP A 193 3.98 -6.15 -15.13
N GLU A 194 4.20 -7.07 -16.08
CA GLU A 194 3.51 -8.36 -16.14
C GLU A 194 3.76 -9.26 -14.92
N ASN A 195 4.87 -9.05 -14.21
CA ASN A 195 5.24 -9.82 -13.02
C ASN A 195 4.65 -9.23 -11.73
N GLY A 196 3.93 -8.10 -11.79
CA GLY A 196 3.41 -7.39 -10.62
C GLY A 196 4.46 -6.51 -9.92
N THR A 197 5.53 -6.14 -10.62
CA THR A 197 6.53 -5.17 -10.19
C THR A 197 6.05 -3.76 -10.49
N VAL A 198 5.82 -3.01 -9.43
CA VAL A 198 5.37 -1.63 -9.45
C VAL A 198 6.57 -0.68 -9.41
N SER A 199 6.55 0.30 -10.30
CA SER A 199 7.59 1.30 -10.49
C SER A 199 7.00 2.72 -10.41
N ALA A 200 7.79 3.63 -9.85
CA ALA A 200 7.38 5.03 -9.71
C ALA A 200 7.35 5.72 -11.08
N GLY A 201 6.22 6.36 -11.40
CA GLY A 201 6.11 7.23 -12.56
C GLY A 201 6.80 8.59 -12.36
N SER A 202 6.63 9.47 -13.35
CA SER A 202 7.19 10.82 -13.35
C SER A 202 6.27 11.87 -12.69
N LYS A 203 5.00 11.56 -12.44
CA LYS A 203 4.05 12.44 -11.78
C LYS A 203 3.81 12.00 -10.33
N ARG A 204 3.71 12.97 -9.42
CA ARG A 204 3.23 12.72 -8.06
C ARG A 204 1.72 12.51 -8.07
N GLY A 205 1.20 11.63 -7.23
CA GLY A 205 -0.23 11.38 -7.15
C GLY A 205 -0.60 10.05 -6.51
N TYR A 206 -1.86 9.68 -6.68
CA TYR A 206 -2.38 8.37 -6.34
C TYR A 206 -2.75 7.65 -7.63
N ALA A 207 -2.46 6.36 -7.69
CA ALA A 207 -2.86 5.48 -8.77
C ALA A 207 -3.39 4.18 -8.17
N THR A 208 -4.34 3.56 -8.85
CA THR A 208 -4.89 2.26 -8.44
C THR A 208 -4.37 1.19 -9.39
N VAL A 209 -3.68 0.21 -8.84
CA VAL A 209 -3.21 -0.97 -9.56
C VAL A 209 -4.24 -2.09 -9.38
N THR A 210 -4.71 -2.66 -10.48
CA THR A 210 -5.72 -3.72 -10.48
C THR A 210 -5.10 -5.01 -11.03
N ALA A 211 -5.15 -6.06 -10.22
CA ALA A 211 -4.83 -7.43 -10.58
C ALA A 211 -6.12 -8.16 -10.95
N THR A 212 -6.13 -8.78 -12.11
CA THR A 212 -7.28 -9.55 -12.63
C THR A 212 -6.82 -10.95 -13.00
N MET A 213 -7.48 -11.94 -12.41
CA MET A 213 -7.32 -13.34 -12.76
C MET A 213 -8.45 -13.75 -13.73
N PRO A 214 -8.18 -14.61 -14.73
CA PRO A 214 -9.24 -15.16 -15.57
C PRO A 214 -10.29 -15.89 -14.72
N GLY A 215 -11.56 -15.74 -15.11
CA GLY A 215 -12.71 -16.17 -14.29
C GLY A 215 -13.25 -15.07 -13.35
N GLY A 216 -12.91 -13.81 -13.62
CA GLY A 216 -13.60 -12.64 -13.06
C GLY A 216 -13.12 -12.18 -11.68
N VAL A 217 -12.13 -12.85 -11.11
CA VAL A 217 -11.60 -12.50 -9.79
C VAL A 217 -10.64 -11.32 -9.92
N THR A 218 -10.94 -10.23 -9.20
CA THR A 218 -10.12 -9.01 -9.21
C THR A 218 -9.70 -8.57 -7.81
N ARG A 219 -8.53 -7.95 -7.72
CA ARG A 219 -7.97 -7.34 -6.51
C ARG A 219 -7.33 -6.00 -6.87
N THR A 220 -7.53 -5.00 -6.00
CA THR A 220 -7.01 -3.65 -6.21
C THR A 220 -5.99 -3.28 -5.14
N CYS A 221 -4.98 -2.51 -5.53
CA CYS A 221 -3.95 -1.97 -4.66
C CYS A 221 -3.81 -0.45 -4.91
N GLN A 222 -3.92 0.36 -3.87
CA GLN A 222 -3.82 1.82 -3.98
C GLN A 222 -2.37 2.27 -3.72
N VAL A 223 -1.76 2.90 -4.72
CA VAL A 223 -0.35 3.27 -4.66
C VAL A 223 -0.22 4.79 -4.68
N GLN A 224 0.52 5.34 -3.72
CA GLN A 224 0.86 6.76 -3.69
C GLN A 224 2.28 6.97 -4.23
N ASN A 225 2.43 7.72 -5.33
CA ASN A 225 3.74 8.17 -5.79
C ASN A 225 4.10 9.52 -5.15
N LYS A 226 5.10 9.49 -4.26
CA LYS A 226 5.76 10.69 -3.74
C LYS A 226 6.97 11.00 -4.61
N LEU A 227 6.93 12.09 -5.36
CA LEU A 227 8.16 12.65 -5.93
C LEU A 227 8.93 13.37 -4.82
N ALA A 228 10.17 12.96 -4.58
CA ALA A 228 11.14 13.85 -3.97
C ALA A 228 11.33 15.06 -4.91
N PRO A 229 11.41 16.30 -4.39
CA PRO A 229 11.78 17.43 -5.23
C PRO A 229 13.13 17.13 -5.88
N ALA A 230 13.25 17.35 -7.18
CA ALA A 230 14.54 17.28 -7.86
C ALA A 230 15.51 18.22 -7.13
N ALA A 231 16.63 17.68 -6.65
CA ALA A 231 17.70 18.52 -6.11
C ALA A 231 18.17 19.48 -7.22
N PRO A 232 18.28 20.79 -6.95
CA PRO A 232 18.70 21.79 -7.93
C PRO A 232 20.17 21.64 -8.33
#